data_AF-A0A0C9X8F7-F1
#
_entry.id   AF-A0A0C9X8F7-F1
#
_cell.length_a   1.000
_cell.length_b   1.000
_cell.length_c   1.000
_cell.angle_alpha   90.00
_cell.angle_beta   90.00
_cell.angle_gamma   90.00
#
_symmetry.space_group_name_H-M   'P 1'
#
loop_
_entity.id
_entity.type
_entity.pdbx_description
1 polymer ?
#
loop_
_entity_poly.entity_id
_entity_poly.type
_entity_poly.pdbx_seq_one_letter_code
_entity_poly.pdbx_strand_id
1 'polypeptide(L)'
;MSEQSHITSLSTTNQQGMTEEMIKDTIARLYKLFNRLGKEDVLGLWNQLNPVFEDPTFSGDEFKGCLDQWEERTTSDVSGGSKNALLNASKGNGSVSLVNKSLALAYYSIYGVNSNKIPNGWTSLQWCIFATVGWPYELLIYQKRIENLMDQLIESQVRGAYPVSTQRGNRSYFHLLLSNLSVPSALARGLKQPDPSRLSEALKSLIKEKVKRQDGDLRECLTDVMTHGNEQQALFRAFTTGPFENAVLPLATFTLERAPGIMRKAAVDIIDVRDFMPLMFSMLGLRALIVTKIKILQAKFEKAKLNVSDAMQNHHNGLFHFCYGEFVCEVPQQTLQPWRSEEVEKRLANNDLLKDFHADFSEFALEYETWSDHLKSHPEKEGLDPVPAAWNITEEASLNDGLPERGSVAFPFHSTVCCDLCGQSPIAERECFHCVDCPDLDLCSECYKLPVEEKLTGHTATHVLVKYVLNFPTPYREWMSAFAKKRLEFFKNSASQSKDVPVCSECGEVIPDNSVFFVCVDACCPDHVLCSSCEANASERFFRTDKTVIIDEEAKHKFWHSTLVLRHRPSFEDRARELELKTTGVMDVQTISQMLDLLAEVVEDIDVL
;
A
#
# COMPACT_ATOMS: atom_id res chain seq x y z
N MET A 1 -21.03 42.52 -27.41
CA MET A 1 -21.11 43.75 -26.58
C MET A 1 -20.22 43.51 -25.37
N SER A 2 -19.27 44.40 -25.13
CA SER A 2 -18.16 44.18 -24.21
C SER A 2 -18.53 44.58 -22.78
N GLU A 3 -18.25 43.73 -21.80
CA GLU A 3 -18.14 44.14 -20.41
C GLU A 3 -16.75 43.75 -19.89
N GLN A 4 -15.90 44.77 -19.78
CA GLN A 4 -14.64 44.73 -19.06
C GLN A 4 -14.96 44.80 -17.56
N SER A 5 -14.62 43.76 -16.80
CA SER A 5 -14.53 43.84 -15.35
C SER A 5 -13.08 44.13 -14.96
N HIS A 6 -12.89 45.30 -14.35
CA HIS A 6 -11.65 45.70 -13.71
C HIS A 6 -11.44 44.87 -12.43
N ILE A 7 -10.50 43.93 -12.45
CA ILE A 7 -9.94 43.33 -11.23
C ILE A 7 -8.71 44.15 -10.83
N THR A 8 -8.84 44.90 -9.73
CA THR A 8 -7.76 45.65 -9.10
C THR A 8 -6.75 44.68 -8.49
N SER A 9 -5.48 44.81 -8.87
CA SER A 9 -4.38 44.02 -8.31
C SER A 9 -4.18 44.35 -6.83
N LEU A 10 -4.48 43.39 -5.95
CA LEU A 10 -4.04 43.41 -4.55
C LEU A 10 -2.52 43.22 -4.51
N SER A 11 -1.84 44.26 -4.02
CA SER A 11 -0.40 44.31 -3.78
C SER A 11 0.05 43.17 -2.85
N THR A 12 0.95 42.33 -3.37
CA THR A 12 1.60 41.20 -2.68
C THR A 12 2.66 41.62 -1.65
N THR A 13 2.89 42.92 -1.46
CA THR A 13 3.96 43.42 -0.59
C THR A 13 3.63 43.32 0.91
N ASN A 14 2.36 43.11 1.29
CA ASN A 14 1.94 43.02 2.70
C ASN A 14 2.04 41.61 3.32
N GLN A 15 2.11 40.54 2.50
CA GLN A 15 2.23 39.17 3.03
C GLN A 15 3.64 38.84 3.53
N GLN A 16 4.67 39.47 2.94
CA GLN A 16 6.07 39.23 3.31
C GLN A 16 6.41 39.82 4.70
N GLY A 17 5.86 41.00 5.02
CA GLY A 17 6.01 41.64 6.34
C GLY A 17 5.28 40.91 7.46
N MET A 18 4.07 40.38 7.21
CA MET A 18 3.35 39.53 8.17
C MET A 18 4.09 38.23 8.48
N THR A 19 4.74 37.64 7.48
CA THR A 19 5.52 36.40 7.66
C THR A 19 6.76 36.67 8.51
N GLU A 20 7.42 37.82 8.33
CA GLU A 20 8.62 38.20 9.07
C GLU A 20 8.34 38.56 10.55
N GLU A 21 7.25 39.30 10.83
CA GLU A 21 6.78 39.58 12.20
C GLU A 21 6.36 38.30 12.94
N MET A 22 5.67 37.40 12.24
CA MET A 22 5.26 36.10 12.80
C MET A 22 6.46 35.19 13.09
N ILE A 23 7.50 35.24 12.24
CA ILE A 23 8.79 34.57 12.48
C ILE A 23 9.50 35.17 13.71
N LYS A 24 9.53 36.50 13.85
CA LYS A 24 10.14 37.18 15.02
C LYS A 24 9.42 36.88 16.34
N ASP A 25 8.08 36.93 16.36
CA ASP A 25 7.29 36.57 17.56
C ASP A 25 7.46 35.08 17.91
N THR A 26 7.54 34.22 16.90
CA THR A 26 7.80 32.79 17.07
C THR A 26 9.19 32.53 17.65
N ILE A 27 10.23 33.17 17.13
CA ILE A 27 11.60 33.06 17.65
C ILE A 27 11.68 33.56 19.10
N ALA A 28 10.99 34.65 19.44
CA ALA A 28 10.93 35.16 20.82
C ALA A 28 10.22 34.19 21.79
N ARG A 29 9.20 33.46 21.33
CA ARG A 29 8.51 32.41 22.12
C ARG A 29 9.37 31.17 22.32
N LEU A 30 10.09 30.74 21.28
CA LEU A 30 11.05 29.63 21.34
C LEU A 30 12.22 29.96 22.26
N TYR A 31 12.74 31.19 22.20
CA TYR A 31 13.77 31.69 23.10
C TYR A 31 13.31 31.74 24.57
N LYS A 32 12.03 32.04 24.83
CA LYS A 32 11.42 31.95 26.18
C LYS A 32 11.24 30.50 26.66
N LEU A 33 10.94 29.57 25.77
CA LEU A 33 10.78 28.16 26.11
C LEU A 33 12.14 27.51 26.38
N PHE A 34 13.15 27.86 25.59
CA PHE A 34 14.53 27.40 25.72
C PHE A 34 15.20 27.97 26.97
N ASN A 35 15.07 29.28 27.25
CA ASN A 35 15.56 29.88 28.50
C ASN A 35 14.86 29.38 29.77
N ARG A 36 13.70 28.72 29.64
CA ARG A 36 13.00 28.07 30.75
C ARG A 36 13.54 26.67 31.04
N LEU A 37 14.22 26.04 30.09
CA LEU A 37 14.91 24.77 30.28
C LEU A 37 16.32 25.09 30.78
N GLY A 38 16.66 24.67 32.00
CA GLY A 38 17.99 24.92 32.56
C GLY A 38 19.08 24.16 31.81
N LYS A 39 20.36 24.52 32.01
CA LYS A 39 21.50 23.77 31.45
C LYS A 39 21.47 22.27 31.80
N GLU A 40 20.94 21.92 32.96
CA GLU A 40 20.75 20.52 33.40
C GLU A 40 19.63 19.81 32.62
N ASP A 41 18.59 20.54 32.20
CA ASP A 41 17.49 19.99 31.39
C ASP A 41 17.93 19.71 29.96
N VAL A 42 18.85 20.49 29.38
CA VAL A 42 19.40 20.26 28.03
C VAL A 42 20.31 19.02 28.00
N LEU A 43 21.12 18.81 29.03
CA LEU A 43 21.95 17.61 29.17
C LEU A 43 21.08 16.37 29.48
N GLY A 44 20.02 16.54 30.27
CA GLY A 44 18.98 15.53 30.46
C GLY A 44 18.23 15.20 29.17
N LEU A 45 17.90 16.22 28.37
CA LEU A 45 17.30 16.09 27.02
C LEU A 45 18.20 15.27 26.12
N TRP A 46 19.49 15.61 26.09
CA TRP A 46 20.49 14.89 25.32
C TRP A 46 20.62 13.45 25.78
N ASN A 47 20.73 13.20 27.09
CA ASN A 47 20.83 11.85 27.62
C ASN A 47 19.58 11.00 27.35
N GLN A 48 18.41 11.62 27.17
CA GLN A 48 17.17 10.95 26.73
C GLN A 48 17.08 10.75 25.22
N LEU A 49 17.71 11.63 24.44
CA LEU A 49 17.73 11.60 22.96
C LEU A 49 18.86 10.75 22.39
N ASN A 50 20.01 10.66 23.08
CA ASN A 50 21.21 9.95 22.63
C ASN A 50 20.93 8.46 22.33
N PRO A 51 20.12 7.73 23.14
CA PRO A 51 19.72 6.37 22.80
C PRO A 51 18.83 6.25 21.55
N VAL A 52 18.20 7.34 21.11
CA VAL A 52 17.31 7.38 19.92
C VAL A 52 18.10 7.60 18.63
N PHE A 53 19.28 8.23 18.71
CA PHE A 53 20.08 8.54 17.52
C PHE A 53 21.11 7.46 17.17
N GLU A 54 21.43 6.53 18.09
CA GLU A 54 22.38 5.40 17.93
C GLU A 54 23.71 5.75 17.23
N ASP A 55 24.09 7.03 17.18
CA ASP A 55 25.33 7.49 16.58
C ASP A 55 26.35 7.74 17.69
N PRO A 56 27.31 6.83 17.92
CA PRO A 56 28.33 7.01 18.94
C PRO A 56 29.27 8.18 18.62
N THR A 57 29.19 8.76 17.42
CA THR A 57 30.01 9.89 16.98
C THR A 57 29.34 11.24 17.16
N PHE A 58 28.02 11.28 17.40
CA PHE A 58 27.30 12.54 17.68
C PHE A 58 27.11 12.68 19.18
N SER A 59 27.93 13.50 19.82
CA SER A 59 27.99 13.71 21.26
C SER A 59 27.06 14.84 21.75
N GLY A 60 26.79 14.85 23.05
CA GLY A 60 25.98 15.92 23.66
C GLY A 60 26.63 17.28 23.57
N ASP A 61 27.96 17.31 23.53
CA ASP A 61 28.74 18.51 23.32
C ASP A 61 28.66 19.00 21.86
N GLU A 62 28.49 18.11 20.87
CA GLU A 62 28.24 18.50 19.46
C GLU A 62 26.81 18.98 19.22
N PHE A 63 25.82 18.35 19.86
CA PHE A 63 24.44 18.83 19.84
C PHE A 63 24.33 20.21 20.48
N LYS A 64 24.97 20.39 21.64
CA LYS A 64 25.09 21.68 22.30
C LYS A 64 25.89 22.68 21.47
N GLY A 65 26.98 22.27 20.83
CA GLY A 65 27.75 23.11 19.92
C GLY A 65 26.95 23.58 18.70
N CYS A 66 26.04 22.76 18.18
CA CYS A 66 25.10 23.17 17.12
C CYS A 66 24.10 24.22 17.62
N LEU A 67 23.63 24.08 18.86
CA LEU A 67 22.74 25.05 19.51
C LEU A 67 23.47 26.38 19.82
N ASP A 68 24.70 26.30 20.34
CA ASP A 68 25.53 27.46 20.69
C ASP A 68 25.98 28.22 19.42
N GLN A 69 26.38 27.52 18.34
CA GLN A 69 26.67 28.15 17.04
C GLN A 69 25.45 28.82 16.41
N TRP A 70 24.25 28.32 16.68
CA TRP A 70 23.00 28.94 16.24
C TRP A 70 22.68 30.22 17.06
N GLU A 71 22.97 30.22 18.37
CA GLU A 71 22.91 31.40 19.25
C GLU A 71 23.91 32.50 18.84
N GLU A 72 25.13 32.13 18.45
CA GLU A 72 26.18 33.06 18.01
C GLU A 72 25.87 33.72 16.65
N ARG A 73 25.15 33.00 15.76
CA ARG A 73 24.69 33.52 14.45
C ARG A 73 23.47 34.42 14.54
N THR A 74 22.60 34.19 15.52
CA THR A 74 21.41 35.04 15.73
C THR A 74 21.72 36.33 16.48
N THR A 75 22.74 36.34 17.34
CA THR A 75 23.19 37.54 18.06
C THR A 75 24.02 38.48 17.18
N SER A 76 24.74 37.96 16.18
CA SER A 76 25.51 38.75 15.22
C SER A 76 24.66 39.44 14.14
N ASP A 77 23.45 38.95 13.85
CA ASP A 77 22.52 39.58 12.88
C ASP A 77 21.70 40.75 13.46
N VAL A 78 21.74 40.99 14.77
CA VAL A 78 21.06 42.14 15.41
C VAL A 78 21.90 43.42 15.32
N SER A 79 23.20 43.32 14.98
CA SER A 79 24.09 44.48 14.76
C SER A 79 24.37 44.75 13.28
N GLY A 80 23.34 45.17 12.52
CA GLY A 80 23.51 46.07 11.37
C GLY A 80 24.39 45.64 10.19
N GLY A 81 24.56 44.34 9.92
CA GLY A 81 25.30 43.83 8.74
C GLY A 81 24.40 43.52 7.53
N SER A 82 24.91 43.78 6.33
CA SER A 82 24.18 43.74 5.03
C SER A 82 23.55 42.37 4.67
N LYS A 83 22.28 42.42 4.24
CA LYS A 83 21.34 41.32 3.87
C LYS A 83 21.76 40.39 2.72
N ASN A 84 23.00 40.44 2.21
CA ASN A 84 23.44 39.68 1.03
C ASN A 84 24.27 38.41 1.31
N ALA A 85 24.44 38.01 2.57
CA ALA A 85 25.28 36.86 2.93
C ALA A 85 24.60 35.48 2.73
N LEU A 86 23.27 35.40 2.87
CA LEU A 86 22.55 34.10 2.83
C LEU A 86 22.41 33.49 1.42
N LEU A 87 22.51 34.28 0.36
CA LEU A 87 22.48 33.81 -1.04
C LEU A 87 23.88 33.61 -1.67
N ASN A 88 24.94 34.11 -1.03
CA ASN A 88 26.32 33.97 -1.52
C ASN A 88 27.13 32.92 -0.75
N ALA A 89 26.71 32.53 0.46
CA ALA A 89 27.36 31.46 1.23
C ALA A 89 27.18 30.05 0.64
N SER A 90 26.30 29.87 -0.36
CA SER A 90 26.19 28.60 -1.12
C SER A 90 27.20 28.46 -2.27
N LYS A 91 28.10 29.44 -2.46
CA LYS A 91 29.16 29.41 -3.48
C LYS A 91 30.56 29.13 -2.91
N GLY A 92 30.69 29.04 -1.59
CA GLY A 92 31.93 28.60 -0.94
C GLY A 92 31.89 27.10 -0.68
N ASN A 93 32.97 26.39 -1.00
CA ASN A 93 33.17 24.93 -0.82
C ASN A 93 33.14 24.45 0.65
N GLY A 94 32.53 25.20 1.58
CA GLY A 94 32.36 24.77 2.96
C GLY A 94 31.15 23.86 3.07
N SER A 95 31.36 22.60 3.43
CA SER A 95 30.28 21.64 3.71
C SER A 95 29.35 22.22 4.78
N VAL A 96 28.14 22.62 4.39
CA VAL A 96 27.05 22.82 5.34
C VAL A 96 26.83 21.45 6.00
N SER A 97 27.10 21.34 7.31
CA SER A 97 26.99 20.07 8.02
C SER A 97 25.57 19.50 7.86
N LEU A 98 25.49 18.19 7.59
CA LEU A 98 24.25 17.43 7.39
C LEU A 98 23.20 17.68 8.50
N VAL A 99 23.70 18.01 9.69
CA VAL A 99 22.93 18.30 10.92
C VAL A 99 22.02 19.53 10.76
N ASN A 100 22.51 20.61 10.13
CA ASN A 100 21.73 21.85 9.95
C ASN A 100 20.55 21.68 8.98
N LYS A 101 20.69 20.82 7.96
CA LYS A 101 19.58 20.46 7.06
C LYS A 101 18.53 19.62 7.77
N SER A 102 18.95 18.70 8.64
CA SER A 102 18.04 17.79 9.36
C SER A 102 17.18 18.54 10.39
N LEU A 103 17.76 19.51 11.11
CA LEU A 103 17.03 20.39 12.03
C LEU A 103 16.02 21.31 11.33
N ALA A 104 16.40 21.89 10.18
CA ALA A 104 15.48 22.71 9.38
C ALA A 104 14.31 21.90 8.80
N LEU A 105 14.57 20.66 8.34
CA LEU A 105 13.53 19.72 7.87
C LEU A 105 12.60 19.27 9.00
N ALA A 106 13.15 18.96 10.18
CA ALA A 106 12.36 18.67 11.39
C ALA A 106 11.48 19.87 11.77
N TYR A 107 11.98 21.10 11.66
CA TYR A 107 11.23 22.33 11.94
C TYR A 107 10.09 22.59 10.94
N TYR A 108 10.33 22.41 9.64
CA TYR A 108 9.26 22.49 8.63
C TYR A 108 8.22 21.38 8.79
N SER A 109 8.62 20.19 9.25
CA SER A 109 7.70 19.11 9.63
C SER A 109 6.84 19.52 10.84
N ILE A 110 7.45 20.07 11.91
CA ILE A 110 6.73 20.51 13.11
C ILE A 110 5.66 21.57 12.80
N TYR A 111 5.94 22.54 11.91
CA TYR A 111 4.97 23.57 11.52
C TYR A 111 3.95 23.13 10.46
N GLY A 112 4.31 22.17 9.60
CA GLY A 112 3.38 21.58 8.63
C GLY A 112 2.41 20.58 9.26
N VAL A 113 2.83 19.91 10.35
CA VAL A 113 2.07 18.85 11.01
C VAL A 113 1.12 19.38 12.09
N ASN A 114 1.34 20.58 12.67
CA ASN A 114 0.68 20.94 13.95
C ASN A 114 0.07 22.34 14.07
N SER A 115 -1.17 22.48 13.61
CA SER A 115 -2.17 23.26 14.34
C SER A 115 -2.80 22.48 15.51
N ASN A 116 -2.42 21.21 15.70
CA ASN A 116 -3.04 20.33 16.67
C ASN A 116 -2.38 20.44 18.05
N LYS A 117 -3.20 20.39 19.09
CA LYS A 117 -2.76 20.43 20.49
C LYS A 117 -1.84 19.24 20.78
N ILE A 118 -0.73 19.48 21.49
CA ILE A 118 0.12 18.42 22.04
C ILE A 118 -0.78 17.42 22.77
N PRO A 119 -0.70 16.10 22.49
CA PRO A 119 -1.53 15.11 23.15
C PRO A 119 -1.41 15.22 24.67
N ASN A 120 -2.53 15.06 25.40
CA ASN A 120 -2.52 15.09 26.85
C ASN A 120 -1.50 14.08 27.40
N GLY A 121 -0.66 14.52 28.33
CA GLY A 121 0.40 13.72 28.94
C GLY A 121 1.73 13.71 28.18
N TRP A 122 1.81 14.31 26.99
CA TRP A 122 3.06 14.40 26.24
C TRP A 122 3.84 15.67 26.59
N THR A 123 5.16 15.55 26.70
CA THR A 123 6.06 16.70 26.79
C THR A 123 6.25 17.35 25.41
N SER A 124 6.64 18.62 25.38
CA SER A 124 7.01 19.29 24.12
C SER A 124 8.13 18.56 23.38
N LEU A 125 9.07 17.96 24.11
CA LEU A 125 10.13 17.15 23.52
C LEU A 125 9.59 15.90 22.82
N GLN A 126 8.76 15.12 23.50
CA GLN A 126 8.15 13.92 22.93
C GLN A 126 7.37 14.26 21.65
N TRP A 127 6.70 15.42 21.65
CA TRP A 127 6.00 15.92 20.49
C TRP A 127 6.91 16.30 19.32
N CYS A 128 8.04 16.96 19.58
CA CYS A 128 9.05 17.25 18.55
C CYS A 128 9.66 15.97 17.97
N ILE A 129 9.98 14.99 18.82
CA ILE A 129 10.48 13.68 18.38
C ILE A 129 9.43 13.01 17.50
N PHE A 130 8.17 12.99 17.95
CA PHE A 130 7.08 12.44 17.16
C PHE A 130 6.93 13.12 15.80
N ALA A 131 6.87 14.44 15.74
CA ALA A 131 6.73 15.16 14.46
C ALA A 131 7.87 14.88 13.47
N THR A 132 9.03 14.44 13.96
CA THR A 132 10.21 14.13 13.14
C THR A 132 10.24 12.66 12.72
N VAL A 133 10.11 11.73 13.67
CA VAL A 133 10.30 10.28 13.45
C VAL A 133 9.11 9.42 13.87
N GLY A 134 8.27 9.90 14.78
CA GLY A 134 7.10 9.15 15.24
C GLY A 134 5.90 9.23 14.28
N TRP A 135 5.71 10.33 13.58
CA TRP A 135 4.64 10.50 12.59
C TRP A 135 4.79 9.54 11.40
N PRO A 136 5.98 9.37 10.78
CA PRO A 136 6.19 8.30 9.80
C PRO A 136 5.82 6.91 10.33
N TYR A 137 6.09 6.62 11.61
CA TYR A 137 5.75 5.34 12.23
C TYR A 137 4.25 5.18 12.45
N GLU A 138 3.53 6.25 12.80
CA GLU A 138 2.08 6.28 12.78
C GLU A 138 1.51 6.00 11.37
N LEU A 139 2.06 6.63 10.32
CA LEU A 139 1.65 6.35 8.94
C LEU A 139 1.89 4.88 8.57
N LEU A 140 3.00 4.29 9.01
CA LEU A 140 3.31 2.87 8.82
C LEU A 140 2.26 1.95 9.48
N ILE A 141 1.77 2.30 10.67
CA ILE A 141 0.69 1.53 11.33
C ILE A 141 -0.56 1.50 10.45
N TYR A 142 -1.02 2.65 9.96
CA TYR A 142 -2.20 2.71 9.09
C TYR A 142 -1.96 2.05 7.73
N GLN A 143 -0.76 2.20 7.15
CA GLN A 143 -0.37 1.48 5.94
C GLN A 143 -0.55 -0.03 6.10
N LYS A 144 0.00 -0.60 7.17
CA LYS A 144 -0.09 -2.04 7.44
C LYS A 144 -1.53 -2.48 7.62
N ARG A 145 -2.34 -1.67 8.29
CA ARG A 145 -3.78 -1.95 8.43
C ARG A 145 -4.50 -1.93 7.09
N ILE A 146 -4.24 -0.96 6.22
CA ILE A 146 -4.81 -0.90 4.87
C ILE A 146 -4.39 -2.12 4.05
N GLU A 147 -3.10 -2.50 4.05
CA GLU A 147 -2.59 -3.71 3.39
C GLU A 147 -3.36 -4.95 3.85
N ASN A 148 -3.43 -5.18 5.17
CA ASN A 148 -4.15 -6.31 5.77
C ASN A 148 -5.66 -6.30 5.48
N LEU A 149 -6.32 -5.14 5.49
CA LEU A 149 -7.75 -5.02 5.19
C LEU A 149 -8.05 -5.31 3.72
N MET A 150 -7.16 -4.89 2.81
CA MET A 150 -7.27 -5.26 1.40
C MET A 150 -7.11 -6.77 1.21
N ASP A 151 -6.13 -7.39 1.86
CA ASP A 151 -5.91 -8.84 1.80
C ASP A 151 -7.17 -9.59 2.27
N GLN A 152 -7.72 -9.21 3.44
CA GLN A 152 -8.97 -9.79 3.97
C GLN A 152 -10.18 -9.56 3.06
N LEU A 153 -10.29 -8.38 2.45
CA LEU A 153 -11.39 -8.07 1.54
C LEU A 153 -11.30 -8.91 0.27
N ILE A 154 -10.09 -9.07 -0.26
CA ILE A 154 -9.81 -9.92 -1.41
C ILE A 154 -10.13 -11.37 -1.09
N GLU A 155 -9.77 -11.90 0.08
CA GLU A 155 -10.12 -13.26 0.51
C GLU A 155 -11.61 -13.45 0.78
N SER A 156 -12.31 -12.40 1.21
CA SER A 156 -13.75 -12.43 1.46
C SER A 156 -14.58 -12.78 0.23
N GLN A 157 -13.99 -12.64 -0.96
CA GLN A 157 -14.47 -13.19 -2.23
C GLN A 157 -14.98 -14.62 -2.12
N VAL A 158 -14.21 -15.48 -1.46
CA VAL A 158 -14.52 -16.90 -1.32
C VAL A 158 -15.81 -17.09 -0.54
N ARG A 159 -16.07 -16.20 0.42
CA ARG A 159 -17.26 -16.27 1.24
C ARG A 159 -18.48 -15.75 0.48
N GLY A 160 -18.34 -14.69 -0.33
CA GLY A 160 -19.42 -14.16 -1.19
C GLY A 160 -19.63 -14.93 -2.51
N ALA A 161 -18.75 -15.88 -2.81
CA ALA A 161 -18.73 -16.72 -3.99
C ALA A 161 -19.83 -17.76 -4.09
N TYR A 162 -20.40 -18.13 -2.94
CA TYR A 162 -21.03 -19.43 -2.83
C TYR A 162 -22.31 -19.52 -3.66
N PRO A 163 -22.55 -20.67 -4.30
CA PRO A 163 -23.54 -20.84 -5.35
C PRO A 163 -24.98 -20.92 -4.83
N VAL A 164 -25.26 -20.50 -3.60
CA VAL A 164 -26.65 -20.36 -3.18
C VAL A 164 -27.25 -19.29 -4.09
N SER A 165 -28.18 -19.70 -4.95
CA SER A 165 -28.78 -18.89 -6.02
C SER A 165 -29.29 -17.52 -5.55
N THR A 166 -29.54 -17.40 -4.25
CA THR A 166 -29.95 -16.18 -3.55
C THR A 166 -28.84 -15.11 -3.45
N GLN A 167 -27.56 -15.45 -3.34
CA GLN A 167 -26.49 -14.46 -3.06
C GLN A 167 -25.94 -13.71 -4.29
N ARG A 168 -26.48 -13.97 -5.49
CA ARG A 168 -26.04 -13.31 -6.73
C ARG A 168 -26.13 -11.78 -6.67
N GLY A 169 -27.06 -11.23 -5.89
CA GLY A 169 -27.24 -9.78 -5.71
C GLY A 169 -26.00 -9.08 -5.15
N ASN A 170 -25.27 -9.72 -4.24
CA ASN A 170 -24.10 -9.12 -3.58
C ASN A 170 -22.87 -9.04 -4.51
N ARG A 171 -22.76 -9.94 -5.49
CA ARG A 171 -21.55 -10.12 -6.33
C ARG A 171 -21.18 -8.85 -7.11
N SER A 172 -22.17 -8.19 -7.71
CA SER A 172 -21.92 -6.97 -8.51
C SER A 172 -21.40 -5.82 -7.64
N TYR A 173 -21.98 -5.63 -6.45
CA TYR A 173 -21.52 -4.62 -5.50
C TYR A 173 -20.15 -4.93 -4.95
N PHE A 174 -19.86 -6.20 -4.72
CA PHE A 174 -18.54 -6.61 -4.30
C PHE A 174 -17.46 -6.36 -5.37
N HIS A 175 -17.73 -6.69 -6.64
CA HIS A 175 -16.83 -6.33 -7.74
C HIS A 175 -16.64 -4.81 -7.87
N LEU A 176 -17.71 -4.05 -7.69
CA LEU A 176 -17.65 -2.59 -7.70
C LEU A 176 -16.84 -2.04 -6.53
N LEU A 177 -16.92 -2.66 -5.36
CA LEU A 177 -16.07 -2.33 -4.22
C LEU A 177 -14.60 -2.64 -4.52
N LEU A 178 -14.31 -3.82 -5.06
CA LEU A 178 -12.96 -4.24 -5.45
C LEU A 178 -12.32 -3.32 -6.48
N SER A 179 -13.09 -2.84 -7.47
CA SER A 179 -12.58 -1.91 -8.49
C SER A 179 -12.20 -0.54 -7.93
N ASN A 180 -12.67 -0.19 -6.72
CA ASN A 180 -12.31 1.02 -6.01
C ASN A 180 -11.13 0.86 -5.04
N LEU A 181 -10.48 -0.31 -5.00
CA LEU A 181 -9.29 -0.53 -4.16
C LEU A 181 -8.00 0.10 -4.69
N SER A 182 -8.02 0.71 -5.87
CA SER A 182 -6.89 1.47 -6.42
C SER A 182 -6.38 2.53 -5.45
N VAL A 183 -7.28 3.31 -4.85
CA VAL A 183 -6.88 4.40 -3.96
C VAL A 183 -6.18 3.91 -2.69
N PRO A 184 -6.76 3.00 -1.89
CA PRO A 184 -6.05 2.45 -0.74
C PRO A 184 -4.76 1.72 -1.11
N SER A 185 -4.74 1.01 -2.25
CA SER A 185 -3.53 0.34 -2.74
C SER A 185 -2.40 1.34 -3.01
N ALA A 186 -2.70 2.44 -3.73
CA ALA A 186 -1.73 3.48 -4.03
C ALA A 186 -1.25 4.23 -2.77
N LEU A 187 -2.15 4.51 -1.83
CA LEU A 187 -1.81 5.13 -0.54
C LEU A 187 -0.90 4.24 0.29
N ALA A 188 -1.21 2.95 0.38
CA ALA A 188 -0.40 1.99 1.10
C ALA A 188 1.00 1.86 0.48
N ARG A 189 1.11 1.90 -0.85
CA ARG A 189 2.40 1.78 -1.54
C ARG A 189 3.28 3.04 -1.45
N GLY A 190 2.70 4.24 -1.32
CA GLY A 190 3.42 5.52 -1.43
C GLY A 190 4.35 5.90 -0.30
N LEU A 191 4.23 5.26 0.85
CA LEU A 191 5.04 5.64 1.99
C LEU A 191 6.47 5.09 1.89
N LYS A 192 7.44 5.99 1.98
CA LYS A 192 8.79 5.64 2.43
C LYS A 192 8.68 5.16 3.86
N GLN A 193 8.79 3.84 4.05
CA GLN A 193 8.69 3.26 5.38
C GLN A 193 9.85 3.74 6.25
N PRO A 194 9.58 4.28 7.46
CA PRO A 194 10.63 4.50 8.43
C PRO A 194 11.17 3.14 8.87
N ASP A 195 12.44 3.10 9.26
CA ASP A 195 13.02 1.96 9.93
C ASP A 195 12.53 1.94 11.40
N PRO A 196 11.61 1.04 11.79
CA PRO A 196 11.05 1.05 13.14
C PRO A 196 12.08 0.67 14.20
N SER A 197 13.18 0.01 13.82
CA SER A 197 14.22 -0.41 14.77
C SER A 197 14.89 0.78 15.46
N ARG A 198 14.87 1.96 14.81
CA ARG A 198 15.45 3.21 15.34
C ARG A 198 14.60 3.89 16.42
N LEU A 199 13.38 3.44 16.65
CA LEU A 199 12.50 4.01 17.66
C LEU A 199 12.59 3.19 18.95
N SER A 200 12.72 3.87 20.09
CA SER A 200 12.64 3.21 21.39
C SER A 200 11.25 2.60 21.61
N GLU A 201 11.18 1.47 22.30
CA GLU A 201 9.91 0.80 22.61
C GLU A 201 8.94 1.70 23.40
N ALA A 202 9.46 2.57 24.27
CA ALA A 202 8.66 3.55 24.99
C ALA A 202 7.97 4.54 24.02
N LEU A 203 8.68 5.04 23.01
CA LEU A 203 8.10 5.93 22.02
C LEU A 203 7.12 5.20 21.10
N LYS A 204 7.45 3.98 20.66
CA LYS A 204 6.51 3.14 19.89
C LYS A 204 5.21 2.93 20.65
N SER A 205 5.29 2.63 21.95
CA SER A 205 4.13 2.46 22.83
C SER A 205 3.28 3.74 22.91
N LEU A 206 3.90 4.90 23.14
CA LEU A 206 3.18 6.19 23.15
C LEU A 206 2.49 6.48 21.82
N ILE A 207 3.15 6.21 20.69
CA ILE A 207 2.56 6.40 19.36
C ILE A 207 1.38 5.44 19.16
N LYS A 208 1.52 4.17 19.55
CA LYS A 208 0.42 3.19 19.47
C LYS A 208 -0.77 3.64 20.30
N GLU A 209 -0.57 4.16 21.51
CA GLU A 209 -1.64 4.73 22.33
C GLU A 209 -2.30 5.95 21.69
N LYS A 210 -1.49 6.84 21.08
CA LYS A 210 -2.02 7.98 20.32
C LYS A 210 -2.91 7.50 19.17
N VAL A 211 -2.45 6.51 18.39
CA VAL A 211 -3.22 5.93 17.29
C VAL A 211 -4.53 5.33 17.80
N LYS A 212 -4.50 4.54 18.88
CA LYS A 212 -5.73 3.97 19.48
C LYS A 212 -6.74 5.03 19.93
N ARG A 213 -6.27 6.15 20.49
CA ARG A 213 -7.15 7.27 20.86
C ARG A 213 -7.75 7.94 19.63
N GLN A 214 -6.91 8.25 18.65
CA GLN A 214 -7.34 8.84 17.38
C GLN A 214 -8.33 7.94 16.64
N ASP A 215 -8.14 6.63 16.71
CA ASP A 215 -9.08 5.64 16.18
C ASP A 215 -10.45 5.73 16.88
N GLY A 216 -10.47 5.85 18.21
CA GLY A 216 -11.69 6.06 18.97
C GLY A 216 -12.43 7.33 18.54
N ASP A 217 -11.71 8.45 18.48
CA ASP A 217 -12.26 9.75 18.07
C ASP A 217 -12.83 9.70 16.64
N LEU A 218 -12.12 9.04 15.72
CA LEU A 218 -12.55 8.89 14.32
C LEU A 218 -13.75 7.94 14.18
N ARG A 219 -13.81 6.85 14.95
CA ARG A 219 -14.98 5.94 14.96
C ARG A 219 -16.22 6.63 15.48
N GLU A 220 -16.10 7.42 16.55
CA GLU A 220 -17.22 8.20 17.08
C GLU A 220 -17.72 9.20 16.03
N CYS A 221 -16.79 9.93 15.40
CA CYS A 221 -17.12 10.89 14.34
C CYS A 221 -17.78 10.20 13.14
N LEU A 222 -17.22 9.10 12.63
CA LEU A 222 -17.78 8.39 11.48
C LEU A 222 -19.14 7.74 11.80
N THR A 223 -19.34 7.24 13.02
CA THR A 223 -20.62 6.68 13.44
C THR A 223 -21.72 7.74 13.42
N ASP A 224 -21.46 8.91 14.03
CA ASP A 224 -22.40 10.05 14.00
C ASP A 224 -22.75 10.43 12.56
N VAL A 225 -21.75 10.53 11.71
CA VAL A 225 -21.88 10.93 10.31
C VAL A 225 -22.75 9.97 9.51
N MET A 226 -22.51 8.68 9.71
CA MET A 226 -23.21 7.62 9.01
C MET A 226 -24.68 7.59 9.36
N THR A 227 -25.01 7.80 10.63
CA THR A 227 -26.42 7.84 11.08
C THR A 227 -27.23 9.02 10.51
N HIS A 228 -26.57 10.09 10.04
CA HIS A 228 -27.24 11.30 9.54
C HIS A 228 -27.20 11.48 8.01
N GLY A 229 -26.68 10.50 7.26
CA GLY A 229 -26.74 10.48 5.79
C GLY A 229 -25.98 11.62 5.08
N ASN A 230 -24.99 12.25 5.72
CA ASN A 230 -24.21 13.34 5.13
C ASN A 230 -22.70 13.05 5.13
N GLU A 231 -22.34 11.89 4.58
CA GLU A 231 -20.97 11.39 4.50
C GLU A 231 -20.00 12.39 3.86
N GLN A 232 -20.37 13.06 2.78
CA GLN A 232 -19.47 14.00 2.11
C GLN A 232 -19.12 15.20 2.98
N GLN A 233 -20.11 15.79 3.65
CA GLN A 233 -19.86 16.94 4.52
C GLN A 233 -19.09 16.53 5.77
N ALA A 234 -19.30 15.31 6.24
CA ALA A 234 -18.62 14.75 7.37
C ALA A 234 -17.16 14.39 7.11
N LEU A 235 -16.90 13.70 6.00
CA LEU A 235 -15.58 13.51 5.45
C LEU A 235 -14.91 14.88 5.40
N PHE A 236 -15.54 15.86 4.75
CA PHE A 236 -15.05 17.24 4.69
C PHE A 236 -14.77 17.86 6.06
N ARG A 237 -15.63 17.69 7.07
CA ARG A 237 -15.40 18.17 8.44
C ARG A 237 -14.20 17.51 9.10
N ALA A 238 -14.05 16.18 8.95
CA ALA A 238 -12.87 15.47 9.43
C ALA A 238 -11.59 15.99 8.73
N PHE A 239 -11.71 16.49 7.50
CA PHE A 239 -10.59 17.10 6.77
C PHE A 239 -10.28 18.55 7.14
N THR A 240 -11.24 19.35 7.62
CA THR A 240 -10.98 20.76 7.92
C THR A 240 -10.29 20.99 9.26
N THR A 241 -10.20 19.97 10.12
CA THR A 241 -9.61 20.11 11.46
C THR A 241 -8.09 20.03 11.50
N GLY A 242 -7.39 19.86 10.37
CA GLY A 242 -5.92 19.84 10.33
C GLY A 242 -5.32 19.59 8.95
N PRO A 243 -4.00 19.30 8.86
CA PRO A 243 -3.35 18.91 7.62
C PRO A 243 -3.97 17.63 7.05
N PHE A 244 -4.34 17.66 5.77
CA PHE A 244 -4.96 16.55 5.05
C PHE A 244 -4.14 15.25 5.14
N GLU A 245 -2.81 15.39 5.13
CA GLU A 245 -1.83 14.32 5.21
C GLU A 245 -1.91 13.51 6.50
N ASN A 246 -2.39 14.11 7.59
CA ASN A 246 -2.57 13.43 8.87
C ASN A 246 -3.86 12.60 8.93
N ALA A 247 -4.84 12.91 8.07
CA ALA A 247 -6.17 12.31 8.12
C ALA A 247 -6.40 11.23 7.04
N VAL A 248 -5.68 11.31 5.91
CA VAL A 248 -5.98 10.49 4.72
C VAL A 248 -5.82 8.98 4.95
N LEU A 249 -4.76 8.52 5.63
CA LEU A 249 -4.57 7.08 5.91
C LEU A 249 -5.49 6.55 7.03
N PRO A 250 -5.65 7.24 8.18
CA PRO A 250 -6.66 6.83 9.15
C PRO A 250 -8.02 6.67 8.49
N LEU A 251 -8.44 7.65 7.70
CA LEU A 251 -9.74 7.60 7.04
C LEU A 251 -9.84 6.47 6.01
N ALA A 252 -8.81 6.25 5.19
CA ALA A 252 -8.76 5.12 4.27
C ALA A 252 -8.89 3.77 5.01
N THR A 253 -8.23 3.67 6.17
CA THR A 253 -8.31 2.51 7.07
C THR A 253 -9.74 2.30 7.54
N PHE A 254 -10.40 3.31 8.12
CA PHE A 254 -11.77 3.19 8.62
C PHE A 254 -12.80 2.92 7.53
N THR A 255 -12.62 3.54 6.36
CA THR A 255 -13.45 3.26 5.19
C THR A 255 -13.34 1.78 4.83
N LEU A 256 -12.12 1.21 4.80
CA LEU A 256 -11.90 -0.20 4.53
C LEU A 256 -12.36 -1.13 5.65
N GLU A 257 -12.30 -0.74 6.93
CA GLU A 257 -12.69 -1.62 8.05
C GLU A 257 -14.15 -2.07 7.99
N ARG A 258 -15.05 -1.25 7.41
CA ARG A 258 -16.45 -1.66 7.19
C ARG A 258 -16.60 -2.74 6.13
N ALA A 259 -15.71 -2.76 5.14
CA ALA A 259 -15.84 -3.63 3.98
C ALA A 259 -15.84 -5.13 4.36
N PRO A 260 -14.88 -5.67 5.13
CA PRO A 260 -14.94 -7.06 5.58
C PRO A 260 -16.12 -7.38 6.52
N GLY A 261 -16.65 -6.38 7.23
CA GLY A 261 -17.85 -6.53 8.06
C GLY A 261 -19.09 -6.82 7.21
N ILE A 262 -19.36 -5.95 6.22
CA ILE A 262 -20.42 -6.13 5.22
C ILE A 262 -20.20 -7.45 4.47
N MET A 263 -18.97 -7.77 4.08
CA MET A 263 -18.70 -9.00 3.32
C MET A 263 -18.96 -10.29 4.08
N ARG A 264 -18.65 -10.33 5.39
CA ARG A 264 -19.00 -11.49 6.21
C ARG A 264 -20.51 -11.70 6.30
N LYS A 265 -21.29 -10.62 6.38
CA LYS A 265 -22.76 -10.71 6.36
C LYS A 265 -23.25 -11.12 4.97
N ALA A 266 -22.69 -10.53 3.90
CA ALA A 266 -22.99 -10.85 2.51
C ALA A 266 -22.65 -12.29 2.09
N ALA A 267 -21.79 -12.96 2.85
CA ALA A 267 -21.47 -14.37 2.65
C ALA A 267 -22.54 -15.34 3.15
N VAL A 268 -23.40 -14.91 4.09
CA VAL A 268 -24.44 -15.76 4.69
C VAL A 268 -25.84 -15.30 4.34
N ASP A 269 -26.00 -14.07 3.85
CA ASP A 269 -27.28 -13.48 3.50
C ASP A 269 -27.15 -12.54 2.31
N ILE A 270 -28.26 -12.19 1.69
CA ILE A 270 -28.28 -11.05 0.78
C ILE A 270 -28.25 -9.80 1.66
N ILE A 271 -27.49 -8.78 1.26
CA ILE A 271 -27.40 -7.49 1.97
C ILE A 271 -28.05 -6.39 1.14
N ASP A 272 -28.72 -5.46 1.81
CA ASP A 272 -29.39 -4.37 1.15
C ASP A 272 -28.31 -3.50 0.49
N VAL A 273 -28.53 -3.13 -0.77
CA VAL A 273 -27.61 -2.26 -1.50
C VAL A 273 -27.30 -0.97 -0.73
N ARG A 274 -28.26 -0.47 0.05
CA ARG A 274 -28.10 0.76 0.85
C ARG A 274 -27.04 0.62 1.94
N ASP A 275 -26.67 -0.59 2.35
CA ASP A 275 -25.49 -0.81 3.22
C ASP A 275 -24.16 -0.77 2.44
N PHE A 276 -24.15 -1.12 1.14
CA PHE A 276 -22.97 -1.04 0.29
C PHE A 276 -22.69 0.38 -0.22
N MET A 277 -23.75 1.15 -0.53
CA MET A 277 -23.62 2.47 -1.17
C MET A 277 -22.78 3.46 -0.35
N PRO A 278 -22.97 3.60 0.98
CA PRO A 278 -22.09 4.39 1.85
C PRO A 278 -20.61 4.08 1.69
N LEU A 279 -20.26 2.80 1.72
CA LEU A 279 -18.87 2.37 1.61
C LEU A 279 -18.29 2.77 0.24
N MET A 280 -19.03 2.56 -0.84
CA MET A 280 -18.62 2.96 -2.18
C MET A 280 -18.49 4.48 -2.29
N PHE A 281 -19.47 5.25 -1.81
CA PHE A 281 -19.43 6.71 -1.86
C PHE A 281 -18.30 7.29 -1.00
N SER A 282 -18.01 6.69 0.14
CA SER A 282 -16.87 7.05 0.98
C SER A 282 -15.54 6.82 0.24
N MET A 283 -15.39 5.70 -0.46
CA MET A 283 -14.20 5.42 -1.28
C MET A 283 -14.05 6.39 -2.46
N LEU A 284 -15.15 6.69 -3.15
CA LEU A 284 -15.17 7.69 -4.24
C LEU A 284 -14.90 9.11 -3.73
N GLY A 285 -15.44 9.46 -2.57
CA GLY A 285 -15.19 10.74 -1.89
C GLY A 285 -13.72 10.89 -1.50
N LEU A 286 -13.14 9.85 -0.90
CA LEU A 286 -11.72 9.78 -0.59
C LEU A 286 -10.85 9.97 -1.85
N ARG A 287 -11.19 9.28 -2.95
CA ARG A 287 -10.52 9.45 -4.25
C ARG A 287 -10.57 10.90 -4.72
N ALA A 288 -11.75 11.51 -4.73
CA ALA A 288 -11.95 12.88 -5.21
C ALA A 288 -11.11 13.89 -4.41
N LEU A 289 -11.02 13.69 -3.09
CA LEU A 289 -10.25 14.56 -2.20
C LEU A 289 -8.74 14.41 -2.42
N ILE A 290 -8.26 13.18 -2.58
CA ILE A 290 -6.85 12.90 -2.90
C ILE A 290 -6.48 13.54 -4.24
N VAL A 291 -7.28 13.32 -5.29
CA VAL A 291 -7.05 13.92 -6.61
C VAL A 291 -7.02 15.45 -6.53
N THR A 292 -7.97 16.04 -5.80
CA THR A 292 -8.02 17.50 -5.58
C THR A 292 -6.75 17.99 -4.89
N LYS A 293 -6.32 17.33 -3.82
CA LYS A 293 -5.08 17.68 -3.10
C LYS A 293 -3.86 17.56 -4.00
N ILE A 294 -3.75 16.48 -4.78
CA ILE A 294 -2.64 16.25 -5.70
C ILE A 294 -2.58 17.36 -6.75
N LYS A 295 -3.70 17.77 -7.33
CA LYS A 295 -3.74 18.89 -8.30
C LYS A 295 -3.27 20.21 -7.68
N ILE A 296 -3.64 20.48 -6.43
CA ILE A 296 -3.16 21.67 -5.69
C ILE A 296 -1.62 21.60 -5.49
N LEU A 297 -1.11 20.44 -5.09
CA LEU A 297 0.32 20.22 -4.90
C LEU A 297 1.10 20.30 -6.22
N GLN A 298 0.57 19.72 -7.29
CA GLN A 298 1.13 19.81 -8.63
C GLN A 298 1.28 21.28 -9.06
N ALA A 299 0.20 22.06 -9.02
CA ALA A 299 0.24 23.47 -9.38
C ALA A 299 1.24 24.27 -8.51
N LYS A 300 1.34 23.93 -7.21
CA LYS A 300 2.33 24.52 -6.31
C LYS A 300 3.77 24.18 -6.73
N PHE A 301 4.06 22.94 -7.07
CA PHE A 301 5.39 22.49 -7.49
C PHE A 301 5.78 23.04 -8.87
N GLU A 302 4.84 23.08 -9.82
CA GLU A 302 5.02 23.70 -11.14
C GLU A 302 5.34 25.20 -11.00
N LYS A 303 4.59 25.92 -10.17
CA LYS A 303 4.87 27.34 -9.87
C LYS A 303 6.25 27.54 -9.26
N ALA A 304 6.71 26.58 -8.45
CA ALA A 304 8.05 26.56 -7.87
C ALA A 304 9.13 26.05 -8.85
N LYS A 305 8.78 25.70 -10.09
CA LYS A 305 9.65 25.11 -11.12
C LYS A 305 10.37 23.83 -10.67
N LEU A 306 9.71 23.04 -9.83
CA LEU A 306 10.20 21.73 -9.39
C LEU A 306 9.71 20.65 -10.36
N ASN A 307 10.48 19.56 -10.51
CA ASN A 307 9.95 18.34 -11.12
C ASN A 307 8.82 17.81 -10.23
N VAL A 308 7.60 17.74 -10.77
CA VAL A 308 6.40 17.38 -9.99
C VAL A 308 6.51 15.97 -9.43
N SER A 309 7.00 15.00 -10.21
CA SER A 309 7.13 13.60 -9.78
C SER A 309 8.10 13.48 -8.60
N ASP A 310 9.30 14.07 -8.72
CA ASP A 310 10.32 14.07 -7.68
C ASP A 310 9.83 14.83 -6.43
N ALA A 311 9.12 15.95 -6.63
CA ALA A 311 8.55 16.72 -5.55
C ALA A 311 7.46 15.93 -4.80
N MET A 312 6.58 15.21 -5.51
CA MET A 312 5.58 14.32 -4.90
C MET A 312 6.24 13.17 -4.13
N GLN A 313 7.28 12.55 -4.68
CA GLN A 313 8.02 11.47 -4.02
C GLN A 313 8.70 11.93 -2.72
N ASN A 314 9.08 13.20 -2.63
CA ASN A 314 9.73 13.77 -1.45
C ASN A 314 8.77 14.49 -0.50
N HIS A 315 7.55 14.77 -0.94
CA HIS A 315 6.53 15.41 -0.12
C HIS A 315 5.90 14.39 0.84
N HIS A 316 5.95 14.66 2.14
CA HIS A 316 5.33 13.81 3.17
C HIS A 316 5.64 12.32 3.00
N ASN A 317 6.93 11.99 2.88
CA ASN A 317 7.42 10.62 2.69
C ASN A 317 6.84 9.90 1.46
N GLY A 318 6.43 10.63 0.43
CA GLY A 318 5.93 10.03 -0.82
C GLY A 318 4.46 9.62 -0.75
N LEU A 319 3.72 9.99 0.30
CA LEU A 319 2.32 9.61 0.54
C LEU A 319 1.42 9.70 -0.70
N PHE A 320 1.62 10.71 -1.57
CA PHE A 320 0.81 10.91 -2.77
C PHE A 320 1.50 10.50 -4.08
N HIS A 321 2.70 9.93 -4.04
CA HIS A 321 3.50 9.66 -5.23
C HIS A 321 2.82 8.67 -6.20
N PHE A 322 2.36 7.51 -5.71
CA PHE A 322 1.67 6.55 -6.58
C PHE A 322 0.27 7.02 -6.96
N CYS A 323 -0.45 7.69 -6.06
CA CYS A 323 -1.74 8.30 -6.38
C CYS A 323 -1.61 9.35 -7.50
N TYR A 324 -0.51 10.10 -7.54
CA TYR A 324 -0.23 11.06 -8.61
C TYR A 324 -0.02 10.35 -9.95
N GLY A 325 0.80 9.30 -9.97
CA GLY A 325 1.03 8.49 -11.17
C GLY A 325 -0.25 7.84 -11.70
N GLU A 326 -1.10 7.33 -10.81
CA GLU A 326 -2.29 6.56 -11.18
C GLU A 326 -3.51 7.42 -11.55
N PHE A 327 -3.72 8.56 -10.87
CA PHE A 327 -4.99 9.31 -10.99
C PHE A 327 -4.87 10.66 -11.68
N VAL A 328 -3.68 11.20 -11.84
CA VAL A 328 -3.47 12.58 -12.35
C VAL A 328 -2.56 12.61 -13.55
N CYS A 329 -1.49 11.82 -13.54
CA CYS A 329 -0.62 11.72 -14.69
C CYS A 329 -1.35 10.98 -15.81
N GLU A 330 -1.42 11.55 -17.01
CA GLU A 330 -2.04 10.94 -18.20
C GLU A 330 -1.20 9.78 -18.77
N VAL A 331 -0.47 9.06 -17.91
CA VAL A 331 0.27 7.89 -18.34
C VAL A 331 -0.76 6.81 -18.69
N PRO A 332 -0.66 6.19 -19.88
CA PRO A 332 -1.53 5.07 -20.22
C PRO A 332 -1.56 4.05 -19.08
N GLN A 333 -2.73 3.54 -18.73
CA GLN A 333 -2.92 2.60 -17.60
C GLN A 333 -1.96 1.40 -17.63
N GLN A 334 -1.41 1.06 -18.80
CA GLN A 334 -0.38 0.02 -19.00
C GLN A 334 1.01 0.35 -18.42
N THR A 335 1.19 1.50 -17.77
CA THR A 335 2.49 1.95 -17.23
C THR A 335 2.47 2.14 -15.71
N LEU A 336 1.52 1.51 -15.02
CA LEU A 336 1.64 1.37 -13.57
C LEU A 336 3.01 0.79 -13.25
N GLN A 337 3.76 1.48 -12.38
CA GLN A 337 5.11 1.06 -12.08
C GLN A 337 5.06 -0.31 -11.39
N PRO A 338 5.74 -1.34 -11.91
CA PRO A 338 5.72 -2.65 -11.27
C PRO A 338 6.29 -2.58 -9.86
N TRP A 339 5.81 -3.44 -8.97
CA TRP A 339 6.33 -3.55 -7.61
C TRP A 339 7.80 -3.95 -7.62
N ARG A 340 8.62 -3.17 -6.90
CA ARG A 340 10.04 -3.48 -6.74
C ARG A 340 10.23 -4.52 -5.65
N SER A 341 11.28 -5.35 -5.74
CA SER A 341 11.56 -6.38 -4.73
C SER A 341 11.67 -5.82 -3.31
N GLU A 342 12.27 -4.64 -3.15
CA GLU A 342 12.34 -3.94 -1.84
C GLU A 342 10.96 -3.53 -1.32
N GLU A 343 10.03 -3.14 -2.20
CA GLU A 343 8.66 -2.79 -1.81
C GLU A 343 7.92 -4.03 -1.33
N VAL A 344 8.19 -5.18 -1.94
CA VAL A 344 7.64 -6.48 -1.51
C VAL A 344 8.14 -6.87 -0.13
N GLU A 345 9.45 -6.79 0.10
CA GLU A 345 10.03 -7.08 1.42
C GLU A 345 9.46 -6.15 2.49
N LYS A 346 9.31 -4.86 2.18
CA LYS A 346 8.70 -3.86 3.06
C LYS A 346 7.23 -4.14 3.36
N ARG A 347 6.45 -4.65 2.39
CA ARG A 347 5.06 -5.07 2.62
C ARG A 347 4.98 -6.31 3.50
N LEU A 348 5.89 -7.27 3.34
CA LEU A 348 5.92 -8.50 4.17
C LEU A 348 6.49 -8.27 5.58
N ALA A 349 7.29 -7.22 5.75
CA ALA A 349 7.85 -6.82 7.05
C ALA A 349 6.80 -6.14 7.95
N ASN A 350 7.11 -6.08 9.25
CA ASN A 350 6.35 -5.35 10.28
C ASN A 350 4.89 -5.80 10.46
N ASN A 351 4.56 -7.05 10.10
CA ASN A 351 3.22 -7.62 10.33
C ASN A 351 2.89 -7.79 11.83
N ASP A 352 3.91 -7.79 12.69
CA ASP A 352 3.74 -7.77 14.14
C ASP A 352 3.04 -6.49 14.64
N LEU A 353 3.11 -5.38 13.90
CA LEU A 353 2.36 -4.16 14.21
C LEU A 353 0.85 -4.41 14.26
N LEU A 354 0.34 -5.34 13.44
CA LEU A 354 -1.09 -5.63 13.36
C LEU A 354 -1.64 -6.28 14.64
N LYS A 355 -0.78 -6.88 15.48
CA LYS A 355 -1.19 -7.49 16.76
C LYS A 355 -1.81 -6.49 17.73
N ASP A 356 -1.44 -5.22 17.61
CA ASP A 356 -1.97 -4.14 18.45
C ASP A 356 -3.23 -3.48 17.86
N PHE A 357 -3.55 -3.77 16.59
CA PHE A 357 -4.58 -3.10 15.80
C PHE A 357 -5.42 -4.10 15.01
N HIS A 358 -6.05 -5.02 15.74
CA HIS A 358 -7.04 -5.91 15.16
C HIS A 358 -8.29 -5.13 14.78
N ALA A 359 -8.72 -5.26 13.53
CA ALA A 359 -10.01 -4.75 13.12
C ALA A 359 -11.10 -5.58 13.82
N ASP A 360 -11.84 -4.96 14.73
CA ASP A 360 -13.05 -5.55 15.28
C ASP A 360 -14.19 -5.38 14.28
N PHE A 361 -14.70 -6.51 13.82
CA PHE A 361 -15.79 -6.59 12.86
C PHE A 361 -17.08 -7.12 13.48
N SER A 362 -17.04 -7.52 14.76
CA SER A 362 -18.18 -8.07 15.48
C SER A 362 -19.25 -7.00 15.73
N GLU A 363 -18.83 -5.74 15.87
CA GLU A 363 -19.70 -4.59 16.11
C GLU A 363 -20.36 -4.03 14.84
N PHE A 364 -20.11 -4.62 13.65
CA PHE A 364 -20.71 -4.12 12.43
C PHE A 364 -22.20 -4.50 12.33
N ALA A 365 -23.07 -3.58 12.75
CA ALA A 365 -24.50 -3.64 12.52
C ALA A 365 -24.82 -3.11 11.11
N LEU A 366 -25.59 -3.89 10.36
CA LEU A 366 -26.26 -3.41 9.15
C LEU A 366 -27.32 -2.40 9.56
N GLU A 367 -27.48 -1.33 8.79
CA GLU A 367 -28.54 -0.36 9.03
C GLU A 367 -29.89 -0.91 8.56
N TYR A 368 -29.87 -1.74 7.52
CA TYR A 368 -31.06 -2.35 6.94
C TYR A 368 -31.13 -3.84 7.32
N GLU A 369 -32.36 -4.35 7.45
CA GLU A 369 -32.60 -5.79 7.67
C GLU A 369 -32.04 -6.58 6.48
N THR A 370 -31.51 -7.79 6.71
CA THR A 370 -31.08 -8.68 5.62
C THR A 370 -32.29 -9.22 4.84
N TRP A 371 -32.07 -9.86 3.68
CA TRP A 371 -33.18 -10.49 2.96
C TRP A 371 -33.83 -11.61 3.76
N SER A 372 -33.02 -12.43 4.45
CA SER A 372 -33.58 -13.48 5.30
C SER A 372 -34.36 -12.91 6.49
N ASP A 373 -33.93 -11.78 7.06
CA ASP A 373 -34.69 -11.11 8.12
C ASP A 373 -35.99 -10.48 7.58
N HIS A 374 -35.96 -9.91 6.37
CA HIS A 374 -37.15 -9.43 5.66
C HIS A 374 -38.18 -10.55 5.45
N LEU A 375 -37.75 -11.73 5.02
CA LEU A 375 -38.64 -12.88 4.83
C LEU A 375 -39.24 -13.38 6.15
N LYS A 376 -38.48 -13.36 7.24
CA LYS A 376 -39.01 -13.70 8.57
C LYS A 376 -40.07 -12.71 9.05
N SER A 377 -39.89 -11.43 8.75
CA SER A 377 -40.85 -10.38 9.11
C SER A 377 -42.07 -10.34 8.18
N HIS A 378 -41.96 -10.93 6.97
CA HIS A 378 -43.00 -10.97 5.94
C HIS A 378 -43.18 -12.40 5.38
N PRO A 379 -43.62 -13.37 6.19
CA PRO A 379 -43.74 -14.77 5.76
C PRO A 379 -44.74 -14.95 4.61
N GLU A 380 -45.67 -14.01 4.40
CA GLU A 380 -46.57 -14.01 3.24
C GLU A 380 -45.86 -13.85 1.90
N LYS A 381 -44.60 -13.39 1.91
CA LYS A 381 -43.75 -13.25 0.72
C LYS A 381 -42.84 -14.45 0.50
N GLU A 382 -42.82 -15.41 1.43
CA GLU A 382 -42.05 -16.63 1.29
C GLU A 382 -42.60 -17.46 0.11
N GLY A 383 -41.80 -17.61 -0.95
CA GLY A 383 -42.19 -18.31 -2.17
C GLY A 383 -42.72 -17.43 -3.32
N LEU A 384 -42.77 -16.10 -3.16
CA LEU A 384 -42.99 -15.17 -4.28
C LEU A 384 -41.63 -14.77 -4.91
N ASP A 385 -41.45 -15.00 -6.22
CA ASP A 385 -40.28 -14.59 -7.04
C ASP A 385 -40.04 -13.05 -7.06
N PRO A 386 -38.90 -12.56 -7.61
CA PRO A 386 -37.52 -12.68 -7.15
C PRO A 386 -37.18 -11.56 -6.12
N VAL A 387 -35.96 -11.61 -5.56
CA VAL A 387 -35.39 -10.58 -4.67
C VAL A 387 -35.71 -9.15 -5.20
N PRO A 388 -36.36 -8.28 -4.41
CA PRO A 388 -36.87 -6.98 -4.87
C PRO A 388 -35.80 -6.09 -5.53
N ALA A 389 -36.21 -5.21 -6.44
CA ALA A 389 -35.33 -4.26 -7.12
C ALA A 389 -34.58 -3.30 -6.15
N ALA A 390 -35.13 -3.02 -4.96
CA ALA A 390 -34.42 -2.25 -3.93
C ALA A 390 -33.15 -2.97 -3.41
N TRP A 391 -33.07 -4.29 -3.60
CA TRP A 391 -31.93 -5.15 -3.32
C TRP A 391 -31.13 -5.48 -4.60
N ASN A 392 -31.56 -4.92 -5.71
CA ASN A 392 -31.16 -5.30 -7.06
C ASN A 392 -31.36 -4.09 -7.98
N ILE A 393 -30.71 -2.94 -7.70
CA ILE A 393 -30.91 -1.64 -8.42
C ILE A 393 -30.32 -1.70 -9.85
N THR A 394 -30.67 -2.74 -10.59
CA THR A 394 -30.33 -2.92 -12.00
C THR A 394 -31.53 -2.66 -12.91
N GLU A 395 -32.70 -2.26 -12.40
CA GLU A 395 -33.88 -2.12 -13.26
C GLU A 395 -34.10 -0.76 -13.94
N GLU A 396 -33.36 0.31 -13.65
CA GLU A 396 -33.47 1.55 -14.45
C GLU A 396 -32.17 2.32 -14.76
N ALA A 397 -31.05 2.03 -14.10
CA ALA A 397 -29.77 2.68 -14.41
C ALA A 397 -29.02 1.92 -15.51
N SER A 398 -29.41 2.12 -16.77
CA SER A 398 -28.58 2.32 -17.99
C SER A 398 -27.19 1.63 -18.20
N LEU A 399 -26.78 0.66 -17.39
CA LEU A 399 -25.54 -0.10 -17.49
C LEU A 399 -25.75 -1.48 -18.16
N ASN A 400 -26.93 -1.69 -18.77
CA ASN A 400 -27.35 -2.96 -19.38
C ASN A 400 -26.74 -3.26 -20.76
N ASP A 401 -25.81 -2.45 -21.27
CA ASP A 401 -25.10 -2.76 -22.51
C ASP A 401 -23.90 -3.70 -22.20
N GLY A 402 -24.18 -4.99 -22.02
CA GLY A 402 -23.19 -6.05 -22.27
C GLY A 402 -22.72 -6.91 -21.10
N LEU A 403 -23.30 -6.81 -19.90
CA LEU A 403 -23.05 -7.84 -18.88
C LEU A 403 -23.77 -9.14 -19.29
N PRO A 404 -23.07 -10.30 -19.34
CA PRO A 404 -23.66 -11.56 -19.79
C PRO A 404 -24.90 -11.91 -18.96
N GLU A 405 -25.91 -12.47 -19.62
CA GLU A 405 -27.16 -12.92 -18.98
C GLU A 405 -26.84 -13.70 -17.69
N ARG A 406 -27.75 -13.59 -16.70
CA ARG A 406 -27.67 -14.18 -15.34
C ARG A 406 -27.60 -15.72 -15.30
N GLY A 407 -27.05 -16.37 -16.32
CA GLY A 407 -26.65 -17.78 -16.32
C GLY A 407 -25.65 -18.09 -15.21
N SER A 408 -25.50 -19.39 -14.93
CA SER A 408 -24.69 -19.99 -13.88
C SER A 408 -23.17 -19.75 -14.07
N VAL A 409 -22.73 -18.50 -14.06
CA VAL A 409 -21.30 -18.20 -14.15
C VAL A 409 -20.65 -18.63 -12.83
N ALA A 410 -19.87 -19.71 -12.90
CA ALA A 410 -19.11 -20.24 -11.79
C ALA A 410 -18.29 -19.10 -11.15
N PHE A 411 -18.24 -19.09 -9.82
CA PHE A 411 -17.31 -18.25 -9.10
C PHE A 411 -15.94 -18.95 -9.02
N PRO A 412 -14.80 -18.22 -9.07
CA PRO A 412 -14.63 -16.77 -9.24
C PRO A 412 -15.01 -16.25 -10.64
N PHE A 413 -15.36 -14.96 -10.74
CA PHE A 413 -15.47 -14.29 -12.04
C PHE A 413 -14.19 -13.49 -12.30
N HIS A 414 -13.41 -13.85 -13.31
CA HIS A 414 -12.35 -12.99 -13.80
C HIS A 414 -12.93 -12.02 -14.83
N SER A 415 -13.84 -11.14 -14.37
CA SER A 415 -14.75 -10.35 -15.22
C SER A 415 -14.06 -9.40 -16.19
N THR A 416 -12.84 -8.99 -15.84
CA THR A 416 -12.05 -8.02 -16.60
C THR A 416 -10.86 -8.68 -17.30
N VAL A 417 -10.80 -10.01 -17.35
CA VAL A 417 -9.66 -10.75 -17.89
C VAL A 417 -10.08 -11.50 -19.14
N CYS A 418 -9.29 -11.33 -20.19
CA CYS A 418 -9.41 -12.05 -21.45
C CYS A 418 -8.29 -13.08 -21.51
N CYS A 419 -8.60 -14.31 -21.93
CA CYS A 419 -7.55 -15.28 -22.25
C CYS A 419 -6.84 -14.84 -23.54
N ASP A 420 -5.55 -14.57 -23.49
CA ASP A 420 -4.79 -14.08 -24.65
C ASP A 420 -4.60 -15.13 -25.75
N LEU A 421 -4.83 -16.40 -25.44
CA LEU A 421 -4.70 -17.48 -26.43
C LEU A 421 -5.98 -17.75 -27.21
N CYS A 422 -7.13 -17.84 -26.54
CA CYS A 422 -8.42 -18.14 -27.20
C CYS A 422 -9.35 -16.93 -27.36
N GLY A 423 -8.99 -15.78 -26.77
CA GLY A 423 -9.83 -14.57 -26.78
C GLY A 423 -11.08 -14.67 -25.90
N GLN A 424 -11.21 -15.73 -25.09
CA GLN A 424 -12.35 -15.89 -24.20
C GLN A 424 -12.32 -14.78 -23.14
N SER A 425 -13.33 -13.92 -23.18
CA SER A 425 -13.57 -12.86 -22.21
C SER A 425 -15.05 -12.81 -21.86
N PRO A 426 -15.40 -12.75 -20.57
CA PRO A 426 -14.51 -12.93 -19.43
C PRO A 426 -14.00 -14.38 -19.33
N ILE A 427 -12.87 -14.61 -18.66
CA ILE A 427 -12.50 -15.97 -18.23
C ILE A 427 -13.53 -16.42 -17.18
N ALA A 428 -14.55 -17.12 -17.68
CA ALA A 428 -15.69 -17.62 -16.91
C ALA A 428 -15.37 -18.91 -16.14
N GLU A 429 -14.20 -19.47 -16.39
CA GLU A 429 -13.66 -20.61 -15.66
C GLU A 429 -13.24 -20.19 -14.24
N ARG A 430 -13.11 -21.17 -13.34
CA ARG A 430 -12.80 -20.95 -11.92
C ARG A 430 -11.39 -20.41 -11.68
N GLU A 431 -10.55 -20.43 -12.69
CA GLU A 431 -9.11 -20.30 -12.54
C GLU A 431 -8.56 -19.49 -13.70
N CYS A 432 -7.73 -18.50 -13.39
CA CYS A 432 -6.98 -17.72 -14.36
C CYS A 432 -5.48 -17.94 -14.13
N PHE A 433 -4.73 -18.22 -15.18
CA PHE A 433 -3.29 -18.44 -15.13
C PHE A 433 -2.58 -17.20 -15.66
N HIS A 434 -2.09 -16.38 -14.75
CA HIS A 434 -1.40 -15.13 -15.08
C HIS A 434 0.11 -15.34 -15.16
N CYS A 435 0.74 -14.85 -16.22
CA CYS A 435 2.18 -14.91 -16.37
C CYS A 435 2.87 -13.83 -15.55
N VAL A 436 3.79 -14.25 -14.69
CA VAL A 436 4.54 -13.36 -13.82
C VAL A 436 5.61 -12.57 -14.60
N ASP A 437 6.07 -13.13 -15.73
CA ASP A 437 7.11 -12.57 -16.58
C ASP A 437 6.56 -11.74 -17.75
N CYS A 438 5.31 -12.00 -18.16
CA CYS A 438 4.61 -11.28 -19.23
C CYS A 438 3.43 -10.53 -18.62
N PRO A 439 3.52 -9.19 -18.39
CA PRO A 439 2.54 -8.43 -17.60
C PRO A 439 1.09 -8.54 -18.08
N ASP A 440 0.89 -8.77 -19.37
CA ASP A 440 -0.43 -8.80 -19.99
C ASP A 440 -0.85 -10.20 -20.44
N LEU A 441 -0.15 -11.27 -20.00
CA LEU A 441 -0.52 -12.62 -20.41
C LEU A 441 -1.33 -13.33 -19.33
N ASP A 442 -2.61 -13.54 -19.64
CA ASP A 442 -3.59 -14.30 -18.88
C ASP A 442 -4.09 -15.48 -19.74
N LEU A 443 -4.12 -16.68 -19.16
CA LEU A 443 -4.60 -17.89 -19.80
C LEU A 443 -5.76 -18.49 -19.01
N CYS A 444 -6.78 -18.99 -19.71
CA CYS A 444 -7.79 -19.85 -19.10
C CYS A 444 -7.21 -21.25 -18.79
N SER A 445 -7.92 -22.05 -18.00
CA SER A 445 -7.48 -23.38 -17.57
C SER A 445 -7.28 -24.36 -18.73
N GLU A 446 -8.07 -24.25 -19.80
CA GLU A 446 -7.91 -25.08 -21.00
C GLU A 446 -6.70 -24.64 -21.84
N CYS A 447 -6.49 -23.32 -22.00
CA CYS A 447 -5.36 -22.78 -22.75
C CYS A 447 -4.02 -22.99 -22.04
N TYR A 448 -4.00 -22.95 -20.71
CA TYR A 448 -2.81 -23.25 -19.92
C TYR A 448 -2.28 -24.68 -20.15
N LYS A 449 -3.17 -25.66 -20.36
CA LYS A 449 -2.79 -27.07 -20.60
C LYS A 449 -2.16 -27.29 -21.98
N LEU A 450 -2.29 -26.34 -22.90
CA LEU A 450 -1.73 -26.43 -24.24
C LEU A 450 -0.21 -26.12 -24.23
N PRO A 451 0.57 -26.69 -25.17
CA PRO A 451 1.94 -26.26 -25.40
C PRO A 451 1.94 -24.79 -25.87
N VAL A 452 2.51 -23.89 -25.05
CA VAL A 452 2.41 -22.44 -25.28
C VAL A 452 3.41 -21.92 -26.33
N GLU A 453 4.49 -22.68 -26.54
CA GLU A 453 5.69 -22.29 -27.30
C GLU A 453 5.42 -21.97 -28.78
N GLU A 454 4.32 -22.43 -29.36
CA GLU A 454 4.04 -22.27 -30.79
C GLU A 454 3.19 -21.03 -31.13
N LYS A 455 2.52 -20.41 -30.15
CA LYS A 455 1.44 -19.44 -30.45
C LYS A 455 1.63 -18.03 -29.90
N LEU A 456 2.45 -17.84 -28.87
CA LEU A 456 2.61 -16.55 -28.21
C LEU A 456 4.05 -16.04 -28.32
N THR A 457 4.25 -14.99 -29.11
CA THR A 457 5.56 -14.36 -29.28
C THR A 457 6.08 -13.81 -27.95
N GLY A 458 7.25 -14.27 -27.51
CA GLY A 458 7.92 -13.78 -26.30
C GLY A 458 7.52 -14.48 -25.01
N HIS A 459 6.55 -15.40 -25.02
CA HIS A 459 6.28 -16.28 -23.88
C HIS A 459 6.99 -17.62 -24.09
N THR A 460 7.66 -18.11 -23.05
CA THR A 460 8.37 -19.39 -23.09
C THR A 460 7.85 -20.32 -21.99
N ALA A 461 8.01 -21.64 -22.15
CA ALA A 461 7.57 -22.59 -21.12
C ALA A 461 8.31 -22.48 -19.78
N THR A 462 9.40 -21.70 -19.73
CA THR A 462 10.14 -21.41 -18.49
C THR A 462 9.54 -20.25 -17.70
N HIS A 463 8.65 -19.46 -18.31
CA HIS A 463 7.94 -18.41 -17.60
C HIS A 463 7.06 -19.01 -16.52
N VAL A 464 7.00 -18.32 -15.38
CA VAL A 464 6.24 -18.79 -14.24
C VAL A 464 4.84 -18.20 -14.30
N LEU A 465 3.85 -19.09 -14.14
CA LEU A 465 2.45 -18.70 -14.07
C LEU A 465 2.00 -18.70 -12.61
N VAL A 466 1.13 -17.77 -12.25
CA VAL A 466 0.36 -17.81 -11.01
C VAL A 466 -1.06 -18.19 -11.36
N LYS A 467 -1.56 -19.24 -10.72
CA LYS A 467 -2.95 -19.63 -10.75
C LYS A 467 -3.73 -18.78 -9.76
N TYR A 468 -4.57 -17.90 -10.28
CA TYR A 468 -5.51 -17.09 -9.53
C TYR A 468 -6.85 -17.81 -9.40
N VAL A 469 -7.25 -18.04 -8.16
CA VAL A 469 -8.58 -18.55 -7.77
C VAL A 469 -9.52 -17.41 -7.36
N LEU A 470 -9.01 -16.19 -7.24
CA LEU A 470 -9.77 -14.99 -6.88
C LEU A 470 -9.65 -13.94 -7.96
N ASN A 471 -10.62 -13.04 -8.04
CA ASN A 471 -10.52 -11.87 -8.89
C ASN A 471 -9.64 -10.83 -8.19
N PHE A 472 -8.48 -10.52 -8.78
CA PHE A 472 -7.59 -9.49 -8.27
C PHE A 472 -7.72 -8.22 -9.15
N PRO A 473 -8.16 -7.08 -8.59
CA PRO A 473 -8.05 -5.78 -9.26
C PRO A 473 -6.62 -5.52 -9.73
N THR A 474 -6.44 -4.78 -10.82
CA THR A 474 -5.12 -4.57 -11.44
C THR A 474 -4.00 -4.21 -10.45
N PRO A 475 -4.16 -3.24 -9.53
CA PRO A 475 -3.09 -2.88 -8.59
C PRO A 475 -2.71 -4.03 -7.64
N TYR A 476 -3.69 -4.85 -7.26
CA TYR A 476 -3.47 -6.01 -6.40
C TYR A 476 -2.92 -7.21 -7.19
N ARG A 477 -3.27 -7.35 -8.47
CA ARG A 477 -2.66 -8.34 -9.36
C ARG A 477 -1.16 -8.10 -9.48
N GLU A 478 -0.74 -6.85 -9.70
CA GLU A 478 0.68 -6.50 -9.75
C GLU A 478 1.42 -6.84 -8.44
N TRP A 479 0.77 -6.61 -7.30
CA TRP A 479 1.25 -7.03 -5.99
C TRP A 479 1.44 -8.55 -5.94
N MET A 480 0.42 -9.32 -6.32
CA MET A 480 0.48 -10.77 -6.32
C MET A 480 1.55 -11.32 -7.25
N SER A 481 1.73 -10.73 -8.44
CA SER A 481 2.78 -11.11 -9.38
C SER A 481 4.18 -10.85 -8.80
N ALA A 482 4.40 -9.69 -8.16
CA ALA A 482 5.69 -9.40 -7.54
C ALA A 482 5.96 -10.27 -6.29
N PHE A 483 4.93 -10.54 -5.50
CA PHE A 483 5.03 -11.44 -4.36
C PHE A 483 5.32 -12.88 -4.81
N ALA A 484 4.67 -13.33 -5.88
CA ALA A 484 4.95 -14.59 -6.55
C ALA A 484 6.40 -14.71 -7.03
N LYS A 485 6.99 -13.66 -7.64
CA LYS A 485 8.42 -13.62 -7.98
C LYS A 485 9.30 -13.82 -6.75
N LYS A 486 9.04 -13.06 -5.69
CA LYS A 486 9.81 -13.14 -4.44
C LYS A 486 9.72 -14.53 -3.82
N ARG A 487 8.53 -15.13 -3.86
CA ARG A 487 8.27 -16.47 -3.37
C ARG A 487 9.03 -17.53 -4.18
N LEU A 488 9.05 -17.38 -5.50
CA LEU A 488 9.83 -18.23 -6.40
C LEU A 488 11.33 -18.15 -6.09
N GLU A 489 11.87 -16.95 -5.87
CA GLU A 489 13.28 -16.76 -5.47
C GLU A 489 13.59 -17.49 -4.15
N PHE A 490 12.73 -17.34 -3.15
CA PHE A 490 12.86 -18.05 -1.88
C PHE A 490 12.85 -19.56 -2.06
N PHE A 491 11.92 -20.07 -2.87
CA PHE A 491 11.83 -21.51 -3.17
C PHE A 491 13.09 -22.01 -3.90
N LYS A 492 13.57 -21.30 -4.93
CA LYS A 492 14.81 -21.63 -5.66
C LYS A 492 16.03 -21.65 -4.73
N ASN A 493 16.12 -20.70 -3.81
CA ASN A 493 17.22 -20.64 -2.84
C ASN A 493 17.14 -21.80 -1.84
N SER A 494 15.96 -22.09 -1.31
CA SER A 494 15.75 -23.20 -0.36
C SER A 494 16.03 -24.56 -1.01
N ALA A 495 15.55 -24.77 -2.23
CA ALA A 495 15.77 -25.99 -3.01
C ALA A 495 17.25 -26.19 -3.42
N SER A 496 18.08 -25.15 -3.35
CA SER A 496 19.52 -25.26 -3.56
C SER A 496 20.30 -25.61 -2.28
N GLN A 497 19.71 -25.36 -1.11
CA GLN A 497 20.30 -25.70 0.19
C GLN A 497 19.87 -27.09 0.66
N SER A 498 18.62 -27.47 0.42
CA SER A 498 18.11 -28.81 0.69
C SER A 498 18.25 -29.70 -0.55
N LYS A 499 18.88 -30.87 -0.37
CA LYS A 499 18.89 -31.95 -1.39
C LYS A 499 17.54 -32.67 -1.49
N ASP A 500 16.59 -32.33 -0.64
CA ASP A 500 15.33 -33.05 -0.57
C ASP A 500 14.47 -32.73 -1.80
N VAL A 501 13.76 -33.75 -2.25
CA VAL A 501 12.79 -33.64 -3.34
C VAL A 501 11.50 -33.09 -2.73
N PRO A 502 10.81 -32.12 -3.37
CA PRO A 502 9.56 -31.60 -2.84
C PRO A 502 8.55 -32.74 -2.62
N VAL A 503 7.90 -32.71 -1.45
CA VAL A 503 6.87 -33.67 -1.06
C VAL A 503 5.53 -32.96 -1.09
N CYS A 504 4.52 -33.57 -1.70
CA CYS A 504 3.18 -33.01 -1.72
C CYS A 504 2.61 -32.95 -0.29
N SER A 505 2.19 -31.76 0.13
CA SER A 505 1.64 -31.51 1.46
C SER A 505 0.32 -32.23 1.74
N GLU A 506 -0.39 -32.70 0.70
CA GLU A 506 -1.67 -33.40 0.82
C GLU A 506 -1.51 -34.93 0.83
N CYS A 507 -0.90 -35.51 -0.21
CA CYS A 507 -0.76 -36.96 -0.30
C CYS A 507 0.54 -37.51 0.30
N GLY A 508 1.50 -36.66 0.67
CA GLY A 508 2.80 -37.08 1.20
C GLY A 508 3.73 -37.73 0.17
N GLU A 509 3.31 -37.79 -1.10
CA GLU A 509 4.12 -38.38 -2.18
C GLU A 509 5.23 -37.42 -2.64
N VAL A 510 6.37 -38.00 -2.99
CA VAL A 510 7.48 -37.27 -3.59
C VAL A 510 7.08 -36.82 -5.00
N ILE A 511 7.25 -35.52 -5.28
CA ILE A 511 6.91 -34.93 -6.56
C ILE A 511 8.07 -35.16 -7.55
N PRO A 512 7.85 -35.83 -8.70
CA PRO A 512 8.92 -36.05 -9.69
C PRO A 512 9.49 -34.74 -10.25
N ASP A 513 10.82 -34.69 -10.49
CA ASP A 513 11.52 -33.45 -10.93
C ASP A 513 10.99 -32.84 -12.24
N ASN A 514 10.38 -33.66 -13.10
CA ASN A 514 9.80 -33.27 -14.40
C ASN A 514 8.28 -33.14 -14.38
N SER A 515 7.66 -33.12 -13.20
CA SER A 515 6.22 -32.96 -13.06
C SER A 515 5.85 -31.50 -12.76
N VAL A 516 4.64 -31.12 -13.18
CA VAL A 516 4.06 -29.85 -12.76
C VAL A 516 3.65 -29.96 -11.30
N PHE A 517 4.06 -28.97 -10.52
CA PHE A 517 3.63 -28.82 -9.14
C PHE A 517 3.32 -27.37 -8.81
N PHE A 518 2.64 -27.20 -7.68
CA PHE A 518 2.06 -25.94 -7.28
C PHE A 518 2.61 -25.53 -5.93
N VAL A 519 3.07 -24.28 -5.79
CA VAL A 519 3.57 -23.75 -4.52
C VAL A 519 2.63 -22.63 -4.09
N CYS A 520 2.14 -22.69 -2.86
CA CYS A 520 1.31 -21.60 -2.35
C CYS A 520 2.10 -20.29 -2.30
N VAL A 521 1.50 -19.24 -2.88
CA VAL A 521 2.08 -17.88 -2.86
C VAL A 521 1.93 -17.26 -1.48
N ASP A 522 0.88 -17.62 -0.74
CA ASP A 522 0.52 -16.97 0.52
C ASP A 522 1.61 -17.05 1.59
N ALA A 523 1.79 -15.96 2.33
CA ALA A 523 2.77 -15.83 3.39
C ALA A 523 2.51 -16.78 4.57
N CYS A 524 1.26 -17.18 4.83
CA CYS A 524 0.93 -18.09 5.93
C CYS A 524 1.17 -19.58 5.59
N CYS A 525 1.44 -19.92 4.32
CA CYS A 525 1.67 -21.29 3.87
C CYS A 525 3.03 -21.49 3.17
N PRO A 526 4.16 -21.10 3.80
CA PRO A 526 5.45 -21.01 3.13
C PRO A 526 6.07 -22.35 2.70
N ASP A 527 5.51 -23.47 3.11
CA ASP A 527 6.00 -24.81 2.75
C ASP A 527 4.91 -25.66 2.07
N HIS A 528 3.78 -25.04 1.71
CA HIS A 528 2.67 -25.77 1.10
C HIS A 528 2.90 -25.99 -0.39
N VAL A 529 3.08 -27.26 -0.76
CA VAL A 529 3.37 -27.70 -2.14
C VAL A 529 2.38 -28.79 -2.53
N LEU A 530 1.78 -28.69 -3.71
CA LEU A 530 0.80 -29.65 -4.24
C LEU A 530 1.30 -30.31 -5.52
N CYS A 531 1.14 -31.63 -5.64
CA CYS A 531 1.27 -32.30 -6.93
C CYS A 531 0.04 -31.99 -7.81
N SER A 532 0.19 -32.11 -9.13
CA SER A 532 -0.89 -31.84 -10.09
C SER A 532 -2.20 -32.58 -9.77
N SER A 533 -2.14 -33.82 -9.30
CA SER A 533 -3.33 -34.59 -8.96
C SER A 533 -4.03 -34.05 -7.71
N CYS A 534 -3.29 -33.74 -6.64
CA CYS A 534 -3.87 -33.18 -5.42
C CYS A 534 -4.41 -31.77 -5.64
N GLU A 535 -3.78 -31.00 -6.52
CA GLU A 535 -4.23 -29.67 -6.91
C GLU A 535 -5.57 -29.72 -7.65
N ALA A 536 -5.66 -30.53 -8.71
CA ALA A 536 -6.92 -30.73 -9.44
C ALA A 536 -8.05 -31.23 -8.51
N ASN A 537 -7.72 -32.16 -7.59
CA ASN A 537 -8.66 -32.65 -6.60
C ASN A 537 -9.02 -31.61 -5.53
N ALA A 538 -8.11 -30.70 -5.16
CA ALA A 538 -8.39 -29.64 -4.21
C ALA A 538 -9.48 -28.74 -4.78
N SER A 539 -9.30 -28.22 -6.00
CA SER A 539 -10.33 -27.45 -6.69
C SER A 539 -11.67 -28.20 -6.71
N GLU A 540 -11.70 -29.48 -7.10
CA GLU A 540 -12.96 -30.22 -7.14
C GLU A 540 -13.62 -30.47 -5.77
N ARG A 541 -12.83 -30.79 -4.72
CA ARG A 541 -13.33 -31.09 -3.37
C ARG A 541 -14.16 -29.93 -2.81
N PHE A 542 -13.73 -28.69 -3.03
CA PHE A 542 -14.42 -27.51 -2.51
C PHE A 542 -15.77 -27.22 -3.20
N PHE A 543 -15.95 -27.66 -4.45
CA PHE A 543 -17.16 -27.33 -5.21
C PHE A 543 -18.16 -28.48 -5.35
N ARG A 544 -17.80 -29.72 -5.01
CA ARG A 544 -18.71 -30.89 -5.10
C ARG A 544 -19.71 -30.99 -3.96
N THR A 545 -19.49 -30.29 -2.84
CA THR A 545 -20.43 -30.32 -1.71
C THR A 545 -21.54 -29.30 -1.94
N ASP A 546 -22.65 -29.72 -2.56
CA ASP A 546 -23.91 -28.95 -2.69
C ASP A 546 -24.52 -28.52 -1.33
N LYS A 547 -23.92 -28.92 -0.21
CA LYS A 547 -24.33 -28.58 1.15
C LYS A 547 -23.16 -27.91 1.84
N THR A 548 -23.33 -26.63 2.14
CA THR A 548 -22.54 -25.82 3.09
C THR A 548 -21.05 -26.15 3.08
N VAL A 549 -20.27 -25.43 2.28
CA VAL A 549 -18.81 -25.51 2.39
C VAL A 549 -18.41 -25.05 3.79
N ILE A 550 -17.92 -25.99 4.59
CA ILE A 550 -17.31 -25.69 5.87
C ILE A 550 -15.94 -25.11 5.50
N ILE A 551 -15.83 -23.79 5.52
CA ILE A 551 -14.52 -23.14 5.50
C ILE A 551 -13.84 -23.58 6.79
N ASP A 552 -12.87 -24.48 6.67
CA ASP A 552 -12.00 -24.82 7.77
C ASP A 552 -11.09 -23.62 8.04
N GLU A 553 -11.51 -22.76 8.96
CA GLU A 553 -10.73 -21.60 9.41
C GLU A 553 -9.43 -22.03 10.10
N GLU A 554 -9.31 -23.28 10.57
CA GLU A 554 -8.12 -23.83 11.21
C GLU A 554 -7.13 -24.48 10.22
N ALA A 555 -7.57 -24.79 9.00
CA ALA A 555 -6.70 -25.35 7.98
C ALA A 555 -5.48 -24.45 7.75
N LYS A 556 -4.27 -25.03 7.85
CA LYS A 556 -3.00 -24.32 7.64
C LYS A 556 -2.86 -23.73 6.25
N HIS A 557 -3.50 -24.35 5.26
CA HIS A 557 -3.57 -23.86 3.88
C HIS A 557 -5.02 -23.66 3.49
N LYS A 558 -5.31 -22.54 2.81
CA LYS A 558 -6.63 -22.25 2.26
C LYS A 558 -6.60 -22.44 0.76
N PHE A 559 -7.63 -23.10 0.23
CA PHE A 559 -7.69 -23.49 -1.19
C PHE A 559 -7.73 -22.32 -2.17
N TRP A 560 -8.16 -21.15 -1.71
CA TRP A 560 -8.23 -19.95 -2.51
C TRP A 560 -6.92 -19.19 -2.58
N HIS A 561 -5.92 -19.59 -1.81
CA HIS A 561 -4.59 -19.00 -1.93
C HIS A 561 -4.07 -19.26 -3.34
N SER A 562 -3.63 -18.20 -4.00
CA SER A 562 -3.00 -18.30 -5.31
C SER A 562 -1.79 -19.24 -5.25
N THR A 563 -1.58 -20.01 -6.31
CA THR A 563 -0.46 -20.96 -6.40
C THR A 563 0.44 -20.64 -7.58
N LEU A 564 1.76 -20.69 -7.35
CA LEU A 564 2.77 -20.69 -8.41
C LEU A 564 2.71 -22.02 -9.13
N VAL A 565 2.66 -21.99 -10.44
CA VAL A 565 2.70 -23.18 -11.30
C VAL A 565 4.13 -23.37 -11.78
N LEU A 566 4.77 -24.44 -11.33
CA LEU A 566 6.15 -24.76 -11.69
C LEU A 566 6.17 -26.04 -12.51
N ARG A 567 6.55 -25.92 -13.79
CA ARG A 567 6.58 -27.06 -14.74
C ARG A 567 7.83 -27.93 -14.60
N HIS A 568 8.93 -27.34 -14.17
CA HIS A 568 10.20 -28.01 -13.95
C HIS A 568 10.85 -27.49 -12.67
N ARG A 569 11.50 -28.38 -11.90
CA ARG A 569 12.52 -27.93 -10.97
C ARG A 569 13.63 -27.28 -11.80
N PRO A 570 14.09 -26.06 -11.49
CA PRO A 570 15.29 -25.55 -12.14
C PRO A 570 16.40 -26.54 -11.82
N SER A 571 16.83 -27.31 -12.82
CA SER A 571 17.92 -28.26 -12.62
C SER A 571 19.19 -27.48 -12.31
N PHE A 572 20.16 -28.14 -11.69
CA PHE A 572 21.49 -27.54 -11.53
C PHE A 572 22.05 -27.08 -12.90
N GLU A 573 21.74 -27.83 -13.96
CA GLU A 573 22.12 -27.53 -15.34
C GLU A 573 21.40 -26.30 -15.91
N ASP A 574 20.11 -26.10 -15.62
CA ASP A 574 19.38 -24.90 -16.03
C ASP A 574 19.97 -23.65 -15.35
N ARG A 575 20.35 -23.77 -14.08
CA ARG A 575 21.00 -22.70 -13.34
C ARG A 575 22.41 -22.44 -13.88
N ALA A 576 23.16 -23.49 -14.22
CA ALA A 576 24.46 -23.36 -14.88
C ALA A 576 24.32 -22.67 -16.24
N ARG A 577 23.31 -23.01 -17.04
CA ARG A 577 23.01 -22.37 -18.32
C ARG A 577 22.55 -20.91 -18.17
N GLU A 578 21.76 -20.61 -17.14
CA GLU A 578 21.34 -19.23 -16.82
C GLU A 578 22.54 -18.38 -16.35
N LEU A 579 23.42 -18.95 -15.52
CA LEU A 579 24.68 -18.35 -15.12
C LEU A 579 25.60 -18.14 -16.32
N GLU A 580 25.75 -19.15 -17.19
CA GLU A 580 26.49 -19.07 -18.45
C GLU A 580 25.93 -17.94 -19.30
N LEU A 581 24.63 -17.91 -19.59
CA LEU A 581 23.99 -16.84 -20.37
C LEU A 581 24.18 -15.44 -19.75
N LYS A 582 24.11 -15.32 -18.43
CA LYS A 582 24.39 -14.05 -17.72
C LYS A 582 25.87 -13.67 -17.81
N THR A 583 26.78 -14.62 -17.75
CA THR A 583 28.24 -14.36 -17.89
C THR A 583 28.65 -14.11 -19.35
N THR A 584 28.06 -14.80 -20.31
CA THR A 584 28.35 -14.66 -21.75
C THR A 584 27.62 -13.47 -22.37
N GLY A 585 26.51 -13.03 -21.77
CA GLY A 585 25.69 -11.90 -22.25
C GLY A 585 26.09 -10.54 -21.71
N VAL A 586 26.97 -10.46 -20.68
CA VAL A 586 27.32 -9.19 -20.00
C VAL A 586 28.81 -8.84 -20.08
N MET A 587 29.67 -9.75 -20.54
CA MET A 587 31.05 -9.40 -20.85
C MET A 587 31.22 -9.29 -22.35
N ASP A 588 30.94 -8.09 -22.87
CA ASP A 588 31.51 -7.64 -24.14
C ASP A 588 33.02 -7.93 -24.11
N VAL A 589 33.54 -8.51 -25.19
CA VAL A 589 34.98 -8.77 -25.40
C VAL A 589 35.80 -7.53 -25.07
N GLN A 590 35.26 -6.33 -25.25
CA GLN A 590 35.87 -5.06 -24.90
C GLN A 590 35.99 -4.85 -23.38
N THR A 591 35.03 -5.29 -22.57
CA THR A 591 35.12 -5.28 -21.09
C THR A 591 36.14 -6.30 -20.60
N ILE A 592 36.20 -7.49 -21.22
CA ILE A 592 37.24 -8.49 -20.91
C ILE A 592 38.63 -7.93 -21.25
N SER A 593 38.77 -7.30 -22.42
CA SER A 593 40.01 -6.65 -22.85
C SER A 593 40.42 -5.56 -21.87
N GLN A 594 39.50 -4.68 -21.46
CA GLN A 594 39.79 -3.60 -20.50
C GLN A 594 40.18 -4.13 -19.12
N MET A 595 39.59 -5.23 -18.65
CA MET A 595 39.99 -5.87 -17.39
C MET A 595 41.35 -6.55 -17.50
N LEU A 596 41.67 -7.14 -18.66
CA LEU A 596 42.99 -7.73 -18.93
C LEU A 596 44.08 -6.65 -19.07
N ASP A 597 43.77 -5.50 -19.66
CA ASP A 597 44.68 -4.35 -19.75
C ASP A 597 44.94 -3.75 -18.35
N LEU A 598 43.90 -3.59 -17.52
CA LEU A 598 44.03 -3.17 -16.12
C LEU A 598 44.84 -4.18 -15.27
N LEU A 599 44.66 -5.48 -15.51
CA LEU A 599 45.44 -6.51 -14.83
C LEU A 599 46.91 -6.52 -15.31
N ALA A 600 47.18 -6.21 -16.58
CA ALA A 600 48.53 -6.07 -17.09
C ALA A 600 49.26 -4.86 -16.47
N GLU A 601 48.58 -3.72 -16.32
CA GLU A 601 49.13 -2.54 -15.61
C GLU A 601 49.45 -2.86 -14.14
N VAL A 602 48.56 -3.59 -13.44
CA VAL A 602 48.79 -3.98 -12.04
C VAL A 602 49.92 -5.00 -11.88
N VAL A 603 50.15 -5.86 -12.89
CA VAL A 603 51.24 -6.85 -12.86
C VAL A 603 52.59 -6.19 -13.17
N GLU A 604 52.65 -5.16 -14.01
CA GLU A 604 53.88 -4.39 -14.24
C GLU A 604 54.32 -3.60 -12.99
N ASP A 605 53.38 -3.17 -12.15
CA ASP A 605 53.69 -2.47 -10.89
C ASP A 605 54.14 -3.40 -9.75
N ILE A 606 53.91 -4.72 -9.84
CA ILE A 606 54.31 -5.69 -8.82
C ILE A 606 55.79 -6.13 -8.97
N ASP A 607 56.39 -6.00 -10.15
CA ASP A 607 57.82 -6.31 -10.36
C ASP A 607 58.77 -5.15 -9.95
N VAL A 608 58.24 -4.04 -9.41
CA VAL A 608 59.03 -2.88 -8.93
C VAL A 608 58.93 -2.68 -7.40
N LEU A 609 58.22 -3.55 -6.67
CA LEU A 609 58.24 -3.64 -5.20
C LEU A 609 59.06 -4.85 -4.74
#